data_AF-A0A0C1YZD3-F1
#
_entry.id   AF-A0A0C1YZD3-F1
#
_cell.length_a   1.000
_cell.length_b   1.000
_cell.length_c   1.000
_cell.angle_alpha   90.00
_cell.angle_beta   90.00
_cell.angle_gamma   90.00
#
_symmetry.space_group_name_H-M   'P 1'
#
loop_
_entity.id
_entity.type
_entity.pdbx_description
1 polymer ?
#
loop_
_entity_poly.entity_id
_entity_poly.type
_entity_poly.pdbx_seq_one_letter_code
_entity_poly.pdbx_strand_id
1 'polypeptide(L)'
;MYKLISLLGLVSLFACASQDNAPTSEALIEAIGETPYSAVVILTGFEGPEKDGGDNYYKVQAKVLDGVRGHITTNITFDMYTEIGDSPKIGNDPIIITLCHDEQGYYWSGTGSEFKATQEQILLAKEAAKNLSDKQRVFAHCDQ
;
A
#
# COMPACT_ATOMS: atom_id res chain seq x y z
N MET A 1 -67.76 2.34 -15.94
CA MET A 1 -67.61 2.62 -14.50
C MET A 1 -66.29 1.99 -14.03
N TYR A 2 -65.38 2.84 -13.56
CA TYR A 2 -64.10 2.63 -12.86
C TYR A 2 -63.12 1.54 -13.34
N LYS A 3 -62.07 1.97 -14.07
CA LYS A 3 -60.77 1.28 -14.12
C LYS A 3 -59.96 1.66 -12.88
N LEU A 4 -59.63 0.69 -12.03
CA LEU A 4 -58.61 0.84 -10.99
C LEU A 4 -57.23 0.86 -11.67
N ILE A 5 -56.45 1.92 -11.43
CA ILE A 5 -55.02 1.93 -11.69
C ILE A 5 -54.34 1.96 -10.32
N SER A 6 -53.84 0.81 -9.91
CA SER A 6 -52.97 0.65 -8.76
C SER A 6 -51.59 1.20 -9.13
N LEU A 7 -51.23 2.36 -8.57
CA LEU A 7 -49.84 2.81 -8.53
C LEU A 7 -49.17 2.14 -7.34
N LEU A 8 -48.47 1.02 -7.58
CA LEU A 8 -47.43 0.57 -6.66
C LEU A 8 -46.27 1.56 -6.75
N GLY A 9 -46.10 2.35 -5.69
CA GLY A 9 -44.90 3.16 -5.48
C GLY A 9 -43.68 2.26 -5.32
N LEU A 10 -42.71 2.43 -6.22
CA LEU A 10 -41.36 1.91 -6.08
C LEU A 10 -40.71 2.60 -4.87
N VAL A 11 -40.65 1.91 -3.73
CA VAL A 11 -39.76 2.30 -2.63
C VAL A 11 -38.34 1.94 -3.08
N SER A 12 -37.55 2.96 -3.41
CA SER A 12 -36.13 2.80 -3.75
C SER A 12 -35.39 2.28 -2.52
N LEU A 13 -34.88 1.06 -2.59
CA LEU A 13 -33.90 0.56 -1.64
C LEU A 13 -32.61 1.37 -1.84
N PHE A 14 -32.27 2.23 -0.88
CA PHE A 14 -30.89 2.65 -0.68
C PHE A 14 -30.12 1.43 -0.18
N ALA A 15 -29.49 0.70 -1.10
CA ALA A 15 -28.42 -0.23 -0.75
C ALA A 15 -27.22 0.60 -0.32
N CYS A 16 -26.94 0.67 0.99
CA CYS A 16 -25.64 1.09 1.48
C CYS A 16 -24.63 0.02 1.02
N ALA A 17 -23.89 0.30 -0.04
CA ALA A 17 -22.72 -0.48 -0.40
C ALA A 17 -21.65 -0.19 0.66
N SER A 18 -21.37 -1.16 1.53
CA SER A 18 -20.17 -1.18 2.34
C SER A 18 -18.99 -1.28 1.38
N GLN A 19 -18.24 -0.20 1.17
CA GLN A 19 -16.99 -0.26 0.41
C GLN A 19 -15.95 -0.94 1.31
N ASP A 20 -15.69 -2.21 1.03
CA ASP A 20 -14.41 -2.83 1.39
C ASP A 20 -13.32 -2.08 0.61
N ASN A 21 -12.70 -1.10 1.27
CA ASN A 21 -11.71 -0.18 0.69
C ASN A 21 -10.39 -0.92 0.40
N ALA A 22 -10.36 -1.77 -0.62
CA ALA A 22 -9.09 -2.16 -1.23
C ALA A 22 -8.43 -0.89 -1.81
N PRO A 23 -7.11 -0.68 -1.63
CA PRO A 23 -6.43 0.48 -2.20
C PRO A 23 -6.67 0.54 -3.71
N THR A 24 -7.18 1.68 -4.18
CA THR A 24 -7.54 1.86 -5.59
C THR A 24 -6.29 2.01 -6.46
N SER A 25 -6.45 1.86 -7.78
CA SER A 25 -5.39 2.11 -8.76
C SER A 25 -4.79 3.52 -8.65
N GLU A 26 -5.59 4.51 -8.27
CA GLU A 26 -5.15 5.88 -8.04
C GLU A 26 -4.21 5.99 -6.83
N ALA A 27 -4.58 5.37 -5.70
CA ALA A 27 -3.74 5.34 -4.50
C ALA A 27 -2.38 4.68 -4.77
N LEU A 28 -2.33 3.65 -5.62
CA LEU A 28 -1.07 3.01 -6.02
C LEU A 28 -0.18 3.96 -6.82
N ILE A 29 -0.75 4.67 -7.81
CA ILE A 29 0.00 5.63 -8.63
C ILE A 29 0.55 6.75 -7.76
N GLU A 30 -0.28 7.28 -6.86
CA GLU A 30 0.11 8.33 -5.92
C GLU A 30 1.25 7.85 -5.00
N ALA A 31 1.10 6.69 -4.35
CA ALA A 31 2.13 6.15 -3.46
C ALA A 31 3.48 5.94 -4.18
N ILE A 32 3.46 5.49 -5.44
CA ILE A 32 4.68 5.36 -6.25
C ILE A 32 5.29 6.73 -6.57
N GLY A 33 4.46 7.74 -6.84
CA GLY A 33 4.85 9.13 -7.08
C GLY A 33 5.51 9.77 -5.85
N GLU A 34 4.94 9.50 -4.69
CA GLU A 34 5.21 10.18 -3.43
C GLU A 34 6.12 9.40 -2.48
N THR A 35 6.78 8.34 -2.97
CA THR A 35 7.85 7.64 -2.26
C THR A 35 9.07 7.37 -3.17
N PRO A 36 10.29 7.33 -2.61
CA PRO A 36 11.51 7.10 -3.38
C PRO A 36 11.72 5.64 -3.81
N TYR A 37 11.09 4.68 -3.14
CA TYR A 37 11.31 3.26 -3.38
C TYR A 37 10.00 2.51 -3.58
N SER A 38 9.96 1.62 -4.57
CA SER A 38 8.84 0.70 -4.73
C SER A 38 9.31 -0.63 -5.36
N ALA A 39 8.77 -1.74 -4.88
CA ALA A 39 9.10 -3.06 -5.40
C ALA A 39 7.97 -4.07 -5.18
N VAL A 40 7.95 -5.12 -6.00
CA VAL A 40 7.18 -6.33 -5.72
C VAL A 40 8.02 -7.21 -4.80
N VAL A 41 7.47 -7.54 -3.63
CA VAL A 41 8.19 -8.28 -2.58
C VAL A 41 7.34 -9.40 -2.01
N ILE A 42 8.01 -10.37 -1.37
CA ILE A 42 7.40 -11.27 -0.38
C ILE A 42 8.05 -10.95 0.96
N LEU A 43 7.23 -10.73 1.99
CA LEU A 43 7.72 -10.57 3.35
C LEU A 43 8.21 -11.92 3.88
N THR A 44 9.45 -11.96 4.36
CA THR A 44 10.12 -13.20 4.78
C THR A 44 10.20 -13.36 6.30
N GLY A 45 9.99 -12.27 7.05
CA GLY A 45 10.04 -12.28 8.51
C GLY A 45 9.98 -10.87 9.09
N PHE A 46 9.97 -10.79 10.42
CA PHE A 46 10.19 -9.55 11.15
C PHE A 46 10.81 -9.82 12.53
N GLU A 47 11.46 -8.82 13.11
CA GLU A 47 11.85 -8.75 14.52
C GLU A 47 10.93 -7.76 15.26
N GLY A 48 10.57 -8.04 16.51
CA GLY A 48 9.67 -7.21 17.34
C GLY A 48 8.42 -7.94 17.87
N PRO A 49 7.44 -7.22 18.48
CA PRO A 49 7.46 -5.76 18.62
C PRO A 49 8.36 -5.28 19.77
N GLU A 50 9.15 -4.25 19.49
CA GLU A 50 9.64 -3.35 20.53
C GLU A 50 8.58 -2.27 20.74
N LYS A 51 8.30 -1.90 21.99
CA LYS A 51 7.33 -0.82 22.26
C LYS A 51 8.05 0.51 22.20
N ASP A 52 7.59 1.40 21.34
CA ASP A 52 8.12 2.76 21.20
C ASP A 52 6.97 3.76 21.16
N GLY A 53 6.97 4.75 22.07
CA GLY A 53 5.99 5.83 22.06
C GLY A 53 4.51 5.47 22.22
N GLY A 54 4.16 4.19 22.41
CA GLY A 54 2.76 3.72 22.40
C GLY A 54 2.40 2.88 21.18
N ASP A 55 3.28 2.80 20.18
CA ASP A 55 3.14 1.96 19.00
C ASP A 55 4.04 0.71 19.09
N ASN A 56 3.76 -0.26 18.24
CA ASN A 56 4.63 -1.41 18.02
C ASN A 56 5.64 -1.08 16.91
N TYR A 57 6.92 -1.21 17.21
CA TYR A 57 8.01 -1.13 16.23
C TYR A 57 8.44 -2.54 15.79
N TYR A 58 8.55 -2.72 14.48
CA TYR A 58 9.06 -3.93 13.86
C TYR A 58 10.15 -3.61 12.84
N LYS A 59 11.14 -4.50 12.78
CA LYS A 59 12.10 -4.55 11.69
C LYS A 59 11.71 -5.66 10.73
N VAL A 60 11.15 -5.32 9.57
CA VAL A 60 10.58 -6.26 8.62
C VAL A 60 11.60 -6.64 7.56
N GLN A 61 11.72 -7.93 7.25
CA GLN A 61 12.57 -8.42 6.16
C GLN A 61 11.72 -8.86 4.98
N ALA A 62 12.17 -8.53 3.76
CA ALA A 62 11.50 -8.92 2.54
C ALA A 62 12.48 -9.31 1.44
N LYS A 63 12.05 -10.26 0.60
CA LYS A 63 12.72 -10.63 -0.64
C LYS A 63 12.09 -9.87 -1.80
N VAL A 64 12.92 -9.22 -2.60
CA VAL A 64 12.47 -8.53 -3.81
C VAL A 64 12.33 -9.52 -4.96
N LEU A 65 11.16 -9.51 -5.57
CA LEU A 65 10.84 -10.31 -6.76
C LEU A 65 11.00 -9.49 -8.05
N ASP A 66 10.62 -8.21 -8.01
CA ASP A 66 10.64 -7.32 -9.17
C ASP A 66 10.76 -5.86 -8.72
N GLY A 67 11.56 -5.07 -9.43
CA GLY A 67 11.78 -3.67 -9.13
C GLY A 67 10.74 -2.76 -9.80
N VAL A 68 10.28 -1.72 -9.10
CA VAL A 68 9.39 -0.70 -9.66
C VAL A 68 10.07 0.67 -9.70
N ARG A 69 10.57 1.17 -8.56
CA ARG A 69 11.20 2.49 -8.43
C ARG A 69 12.33 2.46 -7.40
N GLY A 70 13.37 3.25 -7.64
CA GLY A 70 14.48 3.43 -6.70
C GLY A 70 15.62 2.43 -6.90
N HIS A 71 16.54 2.37 -5.95
CA HIS A 71 17.67 1.44 -5.99
C HIS A 71 17.22 0.03 -5.57
N ILE A 72 17.24 -0.93 -6.51
CA ILE A 72 16.69 -2.27 -6.30
C ILE A 72 17.78 -3.26 -5.89
N THR A 73 17.59 -3.91 -4.75
CA THR A 73 18.42 -5.00 -4.23
C THR A 73 17.63 -6.31 -4.19
N THR A 74 18.28 -7.45 -3.92
CA THR A 74 17.59 -8.76 -3.83
C THR A 74 16.80 -8.94 -2.54
N ASN A 75 17.26 -8.32 -1.44
CA ASN A 75 16.59 -8.35 -0.15
C ASN A 75 16.61 -6.94 0.45
N ILE A 76 15.55 -6.60 1.17
CA ILE A 76 15.43 -5.35 1.90
C ILE A 76 15.03 -5.61 3.34
N THR A 77 15.38 -4.66 4.19
CA THR A 77 14.87 -4.54 5.55
C THR A 77 14.32 -3.14 5.71
N PHE A 78 13.17 -3.03 6.35
CA PHE A 78 12.53 -1.74 6.59
C PHE A 78 11.85 -1.70 7.95
N ASP A 79 11.79 -0.51 8.49
CA ASP A 79 11.18 -0.23 9.78
C ASP A 79 9.67 0.01 9.59
N MET A 80 8.87 -0.54 10.50
CA MET A 80 7.40 -0.47 10.46
C MET A 80 6.86 -0.19 11.85
N TYR A 81 6.11 0.90 11.98
CA TYR A 81 5.33 1.24 13.17
C TYR A 81 3.87 0.85 12.94
N THR A 82 3.27 0.14 13.89
CA THR A 82 1.86 -0.25 13.84
C THR A 82 1.16 0.06 15.15
N GLU A 83 -0.18 0.13 15.12
CA GLU A 83 -0.97 0.21 16.33
C GLU A 83 -0.77 -1.01 17.25
N ILE A 84 -1.06 -0.85 18.54
CA ILE A 84 -0.99 -1.94 19.51
C ILE A 84 -1.96 -3.06 19.11
N GLY A 85 -1.42 -4.26 18.99
CA GLY A 85 -2.18 -5.46 18.62
C GLY A 85 -2.03 -5.83 17.15
N ASP A 86 -1.50 -4.92 16.33
CA ASP A 86 -1.14 -5.20 14.94
C ASP A 86 0.29 -5.72 14.82
N SER A 87 0.52 -6.42 13.70
CA SER A 87 1.81 -6.99 13.32
C SER A 87 1.95 -7.06 11.79
N PRO A 88 3.18 -7.07 11.25
CA PRO A 88 3.41 -7.30 9.83
C PRO A 88 2.78 -8.62 9.38
N LYS A 89 2.06 -8.59 8.25
CA LYS A 89 1.36 -9.75 7.72
C LYS A 89 2.30 -10.59 6.87
N ILE A 90 2.95 -11.57 7.50
CA ILE A 90 3.78 -12.53 6.76
C ILE A 90 2.88 -13.48 5.97
N GLY A 91 3.17 -13.63 4.68
CA GLY A 91 2.42 -14.48 3.77
C GLY A 91 3.25 -14.85 2.54
N ASN A 92 2.73 -15.81 1.76
CA ASN A 92 3.36 -16.22 0.50
C ASN A 92 2.91 -15.38 -0.69
N ASP A 93 1.88 -14.55 -0.51
CA ASP A 93 1.35 -13.70 -1.56
C ASP A 93 2.26 -12.48 -1.76
N PRO A 94 2.74 -12.23 -2.98
CA PRO A 94 3.51 -11.03 -3.24
C PRO A 94 2.67 -9.76 -3.05
N ILE A 95 3.33 -8.72 -2.56
CA ILE A 95 2.77 -7.37 -2.41
C ILE A 95 3.63 -6.36 -3.17
N ILE A 96 3.03 -5.24 -3.55
CA ILE A 96 3.78 -4.05 -3.95
C ILE A 96 3.96 -3.23 -2.69
N ILE A 97 5.21 -2.98 -2.30
CA ILE A 97 5.58 -2.12 -1.18
C ILE A 97 6.10 -0.80 -1.73
N THR A 98 5.71 0.31 -1.12
CA THR A 98 6.29 1.64 -1.35
C THR A 98 6.94 2.11 -0.06
N LEU A 99 8.18 2.59 -0.10
CA LEU A 99 8.94 2.91 1.12
C LEU A 99 9.61 4.28 0.99
N CYS A 100 9.64 4.98 2.12
CA CYS A 100 10.53 6.10 2.34
C CYS A 100 11.91 5.59 2.78
N HIS A 101 12.90 6.48 2.75
CA HIS A 101 14.20 6.18 3.34
C HIS A 101 14.86 7.43 3.89
N ASP A 102 15.65 7.25 4.93
CA ASP A 102 16.47 8.28 5.57
C ASP A 102 17.91 7.77 5.75
N GLU A 103 18.66 8.34 6.70
CA GLU A 103 20.02 7.89 7.03
C GLU A 103 20.05 6.51 7.74
N GLN A 104 18.93 6.08 8.33
CA GLN A 104 18.80 4.83 9.10
C GLN A 104 18.40 3.65 8.21
N GLY A 105 17.66 3.91 7.13
CA GLY A 105 17.31 2.91 6.14
C GLY A 105 15.94 3.15 5.53
N TYR A 106 15.31 2.08 5.05
CA TYR A 106 13.94 2.14 4.57
C TYR A 106 12.95 2.12 5.72
N TYR A 107 11.83 2.83 5.56
CA TYR A 107 10.73 2.76 6.50
C TYR A 107 9.37 2.85 5.79
N TRP A 108 8.39 2.24 6.45
CA TRP A 108 7.01 2.20 6.00
C TRP A 108 6.28 3.49 6.40
N SER A 109 5.81 4.26 5.43
CA SER A 109 5.10 5.54 5.64
C SER A 109 3.66 5.39 6.14
N GLY A 110 3.25 4.18 6.56
CA GLY A 110 1.92 3.90 7.09
C GLY A 110 0.91 3.41 6.05
N THR A 111 -0.37 3.56 6.35
CA THR A 111 -1.49 3.12 5.52
C THR A 111 -1.37 3.63 4.08
N GLY A 112 -1.60 2.75 3.11
CA GLY A 112 -1.45 3.07 1.68
C GLY A 112 -0.05 2.85 1.12
N SER A 113 0.84 2.23 1.90
CA SER A 113 2.18 1.86 1.42
C SER A 113 2.30 0.39 1.01
N GLU A 114 1.21 -0.39 1.13
CA GLU A 114 1.13 -1.80 0.71
C GLU A 114 -0.06 -2.02 -0.22
N PHE A 115 0.17 -2.74 -1.32
CA PHE A 115 -0.84 -3.09 -2.31
C PHE A 115 -0.72 -4.55 -2.72
N LYS A 116 -1.82 -5.15 -3.17
CA LYS A 116 -1.76 -6.49 -3.76
C LYS A 116 -0.91 -6.47 -5.02
N ALA A 117 -0.10 -7.50 -5.25
CA ALA A 117 0.68 -7.62 -6.48
C ALA A 117 -0.06 -8.43 -7.55
N THR A 118 -1.24 -7.96 -7.95
CA THR A 118 -1.91 -8.53 -9.13
C THR A 118 -1.14 -8.14 -10.40
N GLN A 119 -1.26 -8.93 -11.48
CA GLN A 119 -0.58 -8.61 -12.74
C GLN A 119 -0.95 -7.19 -13.24
N GLU A 120 -2.21 -6.80 -13.10
CA GLU A 120 -2.69 -5.47 -13.45
C GLU A 120 -2.02 -4.37 -12.61
N GLN A 121 -1.98 -4.55 -11.28
CA GLN A 121 -1.35 -3.57 -10.38
C GLN A 121 0.16 -3.47 -10.59
N ILE A 122 0.85 -4.58 -10.90
CA ILE A 122 2.29 -4.55 -11.22
C ILE A 122 2.54 -3.76 -12.51
N LEU A 123 1.74 -3.98 -13.56
CA LEU A 123 1.88 -3.24 -14.81
C LEU A 123 1.60 -1.74 -14.61
N LEU A 124 0.55 -1.42 -13.86
CA LEU A 124 0.21 -0.05 -13.51
C LEU A 124 1.35 0.62 -12.73
N ALA A 125 1.90 -0.07 -11.74
CA ALA A 125 2.98 0.44 -10.91
C ALA A 125 4.23 0.77 -11.74
N LYS A 126 4.61 -0.13 -12.64
CA LYS A 126 5.73 0.09 -13.56
C LYS A 126 5.47 1.25 -14.52
N GLU A 127 4.25 1.41 -15.01
CA GLU A 127 3.91 2.53 -15.88
C GLU A 127 3.94 3.87 -15.15
N ALA A 128 3.42 3.92 -13.92
CA ALA A 128 3.51 5.10 -13.06
C ALA A 128 4.97 5.51 -12.84
N ALA A 129 5.84 4.54 -12.54
CA ALA A 129 7.25 4.79 -12.26
C ALA A 129 8.05 5.35 -13.44
N LYS A 130 7.76 4.93 -14.68
CA LYS A 130 8.52 5.35 -15.89
C LYS A 130 8.53 6.85 -16.13
N ASN A 131 7.48 7.54 -15.71
CA ASN A 131 7.31 8.98 -15.96
C ASN A 131 7.88 9.86 -14.84
N LEU A 132 8.42 9.24 -13.79
CA LEU A 132 8.95 9.94 -12.64
C LEU A 132 10.43 10.23 -12.81
N SER A 133 10.89 11.34 -12.22
CA SER A 133 12.29 11.72 -12.28
C SER A 133 13.11 10.93 -11.27
N ASP A 134 14.22 10.33 -11.72
CA ASP A 134 15.26 9.76 -10.84
C ASP A 134 15.95 10.82 -9.96
N LYS A 135 15.75 12.10 -10.29
CA LYS A 135 16.27 13.26 -9.57
C LYS A 135 15.26 13.86 -8.59
N GLN A 136 14.05 13.30 -8.48
CA GLN A 136 13.12 13.71 -7.42
C GLN A 136 13.77 13.46 -6.06
N ARG A 137 13.62 14.43 -5.16
CA ARG A 137 14.17 14.41 -3.80
C ARG A 137 13.13 14.74 -2.72
N VAL A 138 11.98 15.26 -3.14
CA VAL A 138 10.85 15.62 -2.26
C VAL A 138 9.71 14.67 -2.57
N PHE A 139 9.14 14.10 -1.52
CA PHE A 139 8.18 12.99 -1.56
C PHE A 139 7.14 13.24 -0.48
N ALA A 140 5.88 13.48 -0.84
CA ALA A 140 4.88 13.97 0.12
C ALA A 140 4.54 12.97 1.23
N HIS A 141 4.78 11.67 1.02
CA HIS A 141 4.55 10.64 2.03
C HIS A 141 5.76 10.40 2.94
N CYS A 142 6.89 11.04 2.65
CA CYS A 142 8.11 10.91 3.45
C CYS A 142 8.31 12.14 4.31
N ASP A 143 8.83 11.91 5.50
CA ASP A 143 9.32 12.98 6.36
C ASP A 143 10.39 13.79 5.62
N GLN A 144 10.39 15.10 5.85
CA GLN A 144 11.26 16.07 5.17
C GLN A 144 12.38 16.54 6.08
#